data_AF-A0A7W0JYP2-F1
#
_entry.id   AF-A0A7W0JYP2-F1
#
_cell.length_a   1.000
_cell.length_b   1.000
_cell.length_c   1.000
_cell.angle_alpha   90.00
_cell.angle_beta   90.00
_cell.angle_gamma   90.00
#
_symmetry.space_group_name_H-M   'P 1'
#
loop_
_entity.id
_entity.type
_entity.pdbx_description
1 polymer ?
#
loop_
_entity_poly.entity_id
_entity_poly.type
_entity_poly.pdbx_seq_one_letter_code
_entity_poly.pdbx_strand_id
1 'polypeptide(L)'
;MGHRAVPFAPDVSVRVGGSLVAIRKWQESRSPEGTPGRSGRNHLRVLAAAGSHPEARVAEVLDQVDLAGAADRRVKGYSMGMRQRLAIAAALLGEPDVLILDEPANGLDPPGIRWMRALVRSEAARGRAVLVSSHLLSEVAQSVDDVVVIAHGVLRGSGPLESVLGGADAPVTRVRAADADRLAALLRERNHFVEADPSGALFVRGASPEVVGEVAAEHRVALAELVAVSRSLEDAFFELTEG
;
A
#
# COMPACT_ATOMS: atom_id res chain seq x y z
N MET A 1 29.47 41.81 -5.19
CA MET A 1 29.38 40.54 -5.95
C MET A 1 28.19 39.76 -5.42
N GLY A 2 27.08 39.74 -6.17
CA GLY A 2 25.83 39.13 -5.72
C GLY A 2 25.80 37.64 -6.00
N HIS A 3 25.68 36.83 -4.95
CA HIS A 3 25.33 35.42 -5.08
C HIS A 3 23.82 35.31 -5.34
N ARG A 4 23.44 35.01 -6.58
CA ARG A 4 22.08 34.56 -6.92
C ARG A 4 21.86 33.22 -6.20
N ALA A 5 20.87 33.16 -5.32
CA ALA A 5 20.31 31.91 -4.85
C ALA A 5 19.75 31.17 -6.06
N VAL A 6 20.36 30.03 -6.39
CA VAL A 6 19.86 29.14 -7.43
C VAL A 6 18.67 28.39 -6.81
N PRO A 7 17.45 28.49 -7.37
CA PRO A 7 16.31 27.77 -6.83
C PRO A 7 16.57 26.27 -6.97
N PHE A 8 16.53 25.55 -5.86
CA PHE A 8 16.64 24.10 -5.80
C PHE A 8 15.35 23.51 -6.40
N ALA A 9 15.42 23.01 -7.62
CA ALA A 9 14.28 22.38 -8.28
C ALA A 9 14.08 20.95 -7.73
N PRO A 10 12.84 20.49 -7.50
CA PRO A 10 12.56 19.10 -7.16
C PRO A 10 12.82 18.18 -8.36
N ASP A 11 13.38 16.98 -8.12
CA ASP A 11 13.73 16.00 -9.15
C ASP A 11 12.53 15.45 -9.94
N VAL A 12 11.31 15.54 -9.39
CA VAL A 12 10.06 15.29 -10.12
C VAL A 12 8.99 16.26 -9.60
N SER A 13 8.31 16.96 -10.52
CA SER A 13 7.14 17.79 -10.22
C SER A 13 5.94 17.24 -10.96
N VAL A 14 4.86 16.94 -10.24
CA VAL A 14 3.56 16.58 -10.83
C VAL A 14 2.58 17.67 -10.42
N ARG A 15 1.95 18.32 -11.41
CA ARG A 15 0.89 19.30 -11.19
C ARG A 15 -0.46 18.57 -11.26
N VAL A 16 -1.21 18.63 -10.17
CA VAL A 16 -2.65 18.30 -10.16
C VAL A 16 -3.39 19.57 -9.73
N GLY A 17 -4.31 20.08 -10.56
CA GLY A 17 -5.17 21.21 -10.20
C GLY A 17 -4.48 22.57 -9.98
N GLY A 18 -3.20 22.74 -10.36
CA GLY A 18 -2.48 24.01 -10.23
C GLY A 18 -1.62 24.16 -8.96
N SER A 19 -1.74 23.24 -8.00
CA SER A 19 -0.93 23.22 -6.77
C SER A 19 0.35 22.40 -6.94
N LEU A 20 1.46 22.89 -6.37
CA LEU A 20 2.76 22.22 -6.40
C LEU A 20 2.76 21.11 -5.33
N VAL A 21 2.71 19.84 -5.76
CA VAL A 21 2.80 18.69 -4.84
C VAL A 21 4.27 18.31 -4.67
N ALA A 22 4.81 18.46 -3.46
CA ALA A 22 6.19 18.10 -3.15
C ALA A 22 6.28 16.61 -2.77
N ILE A 23 6.77 15.79 -3.69
CA ILE A 23 7.14 14.39 -3.43
C ILE A 23 8.50 14.41 -2.72
N ARG A 24 8.55 14.10 -1.41
CA ARG A 24 9.81 13.96 -0.67
C ARG A 24 10.08 12.50 -0.34
N LYS A 25 10.95 11.87 -1.12
CA LYS A 25 11.57 10.58 -0.79
C LYS A 25 12.59 10.81 0.34
N TRP A 26 12.22 10.48 1.58
CA TRP A 26 13.10 10.67 2.75
C TRP A 26 14.27 9.66 2.78
N GLN A 27 14.19 8.56 2.02
CA GLN A 27 15.24 7.54 2.00
C GLN A 27 16.55 7.99 1.33
N GLU A 28 16.52 9.00 0.45
CA GLU A 28 17.71 9.46 -0.30
C GLU A 28 18.20 10.85 0.11
N SER A 29 17.41 11.61 0.88
CA SER A 29 17.98 12.73 1.62
C SER A 29 18.84 12.12 2.73
N ARG A 30 20.16 12.05 2.49
CA ARG A 30 21.22 11.86 3.47
C ARG A 30 20.69 12.07 4.89
N SER A 31 20.86 11.05 5.73
CA SER A 31 20.61 11.07 7.17
C SER A 31 20.62 12.49 7.77
N PRO A 32 19.80 12.83 8.78
CA PRO A 32 19.90 14.08 9.52
C PRO A 32 21.22 14.27 10.29
N GLU A 33 22.29 13.56 9.90
CA GLU A 33 23.69 13.80 10.24
C GLU A 33 24.15 15.23 9.91
N GLY A 34 23.46 15.93 8.99
CA GLY A 34 23.81 17.30 8.58
C GLY A 34 23.33 18.43 9.50
N THR A 35 22.61 18.17 10.58
CA THR A 35 22.25 19.25 11.53
C THR A 35 22.52 18.82 12.97
N PRO A 36 23.55 19.37 13.64
CA PRO A 36 23.92 18.97 14.98
C PRO A 36 22.75 19.15 15.96
N GLY A 37 22.25 18.04 16.52
CA GLY A 37 21.49 18.02 17.77
C GLY A 37 20.14 18.72 17.85
N ARG A 38 19.41 18.95 16.74
CA ARG A 38 18.07 19.57 16.81
C ARG A 38 17.01 18.60 17.34
N SER A 39 16.04 19.15 18.07
CA SER A 39 14.84 18.43 18.50
C SER A 39 13.83 18.29 17.37
N GLY A 40 12.88 17.36 17.48
CA GLY A 40 11.80 17.19 16.51
C GLY A 40 10.97 18.47 16.33
N ARG A 41 10.66 19.15 17.45
CA ARG A 41 9.96 20.45 17.43
C ARG A 41 10.73 21.51 16.65
N ASN A 42 12.02 21.65 16.91
CA ASN A 42 12.84 22.65 16.23
C ASN A 42 13.05 22.32 14.76
N HIS A 43 13.09 21.02 14.40
CA HIS A 43 13.10 20.61 13.01
C HIS A 43 11.84 21.09 12.27
N LEU A 44 10.66 20.85 12.84
CA LEU A 44 9.39 21.30 12.25
C LEU A 44 9.24 22.82 12.25
N ARG A 45 9.71 23.54 13.28
CA ARG A 45 9.72 25.02 13.28
C ARG A 45 10.50 25.61 12.11
N VAL A 46 11.66 25.03 11.79
CA VAL A 46 12.47 25.48 10.64
C VAL A 46 11.72 25.24 9.33
N LEU A 47 11.06 24.09 9.19
CA LEU A 47 10.27 23.78 8.00
C LEU A 47 9.01 24.65 7.90
N ALA A 48 8.34 24.91 9.02
CA ALA A 48 7.18 25.80 9.09
C ALA A 48 7.56 27.22 8.67
N ALA A 49 8.66 27.76 9.20
CA ALA A 49 9.16 29.07 8.81
C ALA A 49 9.55 29.13 7.32
N ALA A 50 10.20 28.09 6.79
CA ALA A 50 10.56 28.02 5.38
C ALA A 50 9.34 27.91 4.45
N GLY A 51 8.28 27.24 4.89
CA GLY A 51 7.01 27.09 4.18
C GLY A 51 5.99 28.21 4.45
N SER A 52 6.33 29.22 5.25
CA SER A 52 5.40 30.27 5.71
C SER A 52 4.16 29.72 6.44
N HIS A 53 4.31 28.60 7.15
CA HIS A 53 3.25 28.00 7.96
C HIS A 53 3.21 28.60 9.37
N PRO A 54 2.02 28.78 9.99
CA PRO A 54 1.91 29.26 11.36
C PRO A 54 2.67 28.39 12.36
N GLU A 55 3.32 28.97 13.37
CA GLU A 55 4.04 28.19 14.38
C GLU A 55 3.11 27.24 15.16
N ALA A 56 1.84 27.63 15.36
CA ALA A 56 0.83 26.79 16.00
C ALA A 56 0.68 25.41 15.31
N ARG A 57 0.85 25.37 13.98
CA ARG A 57 0.77 24.15 13.18
C ARG A 57 1.80 23.11 13.60
N VAL A 58 2.96 23.54 14.13
CA VAL A 58 4.00 22.62 14.61
C VAL A 58 3.49 21.74 15.75
N ALA A 59 2.74 22.32 16.70
CA ALA A 59 2.18 21.56 17.81
C ALA A 59 1.12 20.57 17.30
N GLU A 60 0.23 21.04 16.42
CA GLU A 60 -0.84 20.22 15.84
C GLU A 60 -0.32 19.01 15.08
N VAL A 61 0.70 19.16 14.21
CA VAL A 61 1.24 18.02 13.47
C VAL A 61 2.01 17.06 14.37
N LEU A 62 2.64 17.54 15.44
CA LEU A 62 3.31 16.68 16.43
C LEU A 62 2.32 15.83 17.21
N ASP A 63 1.15 16.38 17.54
CA ASP A 63 0.05 15.65 18.16
C ASP A 63 -0.55 14.64 17.16
N GLN A 64 -0.78 15.05 15.90
CA GLN A 64 -1.33 14.19 14.84
C GLN A 64 -0.49 12.94 14.62
N VAL A 65 0.85 13.04 14.70
CA VAL A 65 1.75 11.90 14.47
C VAL A 65 2.20 11.19 15.75
N ASP A 66 1.60 11.50 16.91
CA ASP A 66 1.97 10.91 18.19
C ASP A 66 3.47 11.06 18.50
N LEU A 67 3.98 12.29 18.37
CA LEU A 67 5.35 12.66 18.71
C LEU A 67 5.47 13.78 19.76
N ALA A 68 4.36 14.36 20.21
CA ALA A 68 4.37 15.46 21.17
C ALA A 68 5.21 15.18 22.42
N GLY A 69 5.08 13.99 23.02
CA GLY A 69 5.85 13.56 24.19
C GLY A 69 7.35 13.41 23.96
N ALA A 70 7.79 13.30 22.70
CA ALA A 70 9.20 13.20 22.32
C ALA A 70 9.71 14.43 21.56
N ALA A 71 8.88 15.46 21.37
CA ALA A 71 9.15 16.58 20.46
C ALA A 71 10.43 17.35 20.82
N ASP A 72 10.76 17.44 22.10
CA ASP A 72 11.93 18.17 22.60
C ASP A 72 13.20 17.30 22.70
N ARG A 73 13.09 15.99 22.48
CA ARG A 73 14.24 15.08 22.36
C ARG A 73 14.96 15.30 21.03
N ARG A 74 16.28 15.11 21.03
CA ARG A 74 17.11 15.19 19.82
C ARG A 74 16.73 14.11 18.82
N VAL A 75 16.58 14.49 17.54
CA VAL A 75 16.20 13.57 16.45
C VAL A 75 17.22 12.44 16.27
N LYS A 76 18.50 12.66 16.59
CA LYS A 76 19.53 11.60 16.58
C LYS A 76 19.15 10.40 17.46
N GLY A 77 18.42 10.63 18.55
CA GLY A 77 17.94 9.58 19.46
C GLY A 77 16.55 9.04 19.13
N TYR A 78 15.98 9.38 17.97
CA TYR A 78 14.70 8.83 17.51
C TYR A 78 14.92 7.44 16.92
N SER A 79 13.99 6.53 17.19
CA SER A 79 13.89 5.26 16.47
C SER A 79 13.54 5.50 15.00
N MET A 80 13.62 4.46 14.17
CA MET A 80 13.21 4.54 12.76
C MET A 80 11.76 5.04 12.63
N GLY A 81 10.82 4.45 13.39
CA GLY A 81 9.42 4.87 13.37
C GLY A 81 9.19 6.30 13.85
N MET A 82 9.94 6.78 14.84
CA MET A 82 9.86 8.18 15.26
C MET A 82 10.38 9.14 14.18
N ARG A 83 11.42 8.76 13.41
CA ARG A 83 11.90 9.57 12.28
C ARG A 83 10.88 9.59 11.15
N GLN A 84 10.26 8.45 10.87
CA GLN A 84 9.19 8.34 9.88
C GLN A 84 7.98 9.22 10.26
N ARG A 85 7.52 9.16 11.51
CA ARG A 85 6.48 10.05 12.05
C ARG A 85 6.85 11.52 11.88
N LEU A 86 8.10 11.89 12.17
CA LEU A 86 8.57 13.27 12.02
C LEU A 86 8.56 13.72 10.55
N ALA A 87 8.95 12.84 9.62
CA ALA A 87 8.89 13.11 8.19
C ALA A 87 7.45 13.32 7.71
N ILE A 88 6.50 12.53 8.21
CA ILE A 88 5.08 12.70 7.90
C ILE A 88 4.52 13.99 8.51
N ALA A 89 4.87 14.32 9.76
CA ALA A 89 4.49 15.61 10.36
C ALA A 89 4.99 16.79 9.52
N ALA A 90 6.20 16.70 8.96
CA ALA A 90 6.73 17.70 8.06
C ALA A 90 5.90 17.84 6.77
N ALA A 91 5.39 16.74 6.21
CA ALA A 91 4.50 16.77 5.05
C ALA A 91 3.12 17.37 5.39
N LEU A 92 2.61 17.13 6.61
CA LEU A 92 1.32 17.62 7.08
C LEU A 92 1.31 19.12 7.48
N LEU A 93 2.48 19.76 7.59
CA LEU A 93 2.59 21.18 7.93
C LEU A 93 1.82 22.07 6.95
N GLY A 94 1.84 21.74 5.66
CA GLY A 94 1.19 22.53 4.62
C GLY A 94 -0.31 22.28 4.44
N GLU A 95 -0.92 21.45 5.30
CA GLU A 95 -2.33 21.04 5.18
C GLU A 95 -2.69 20.58 3.75
N PRO A 96 -1.98 19.56 3.22
CA PRO A 96 -2.09 19.23 1.80
C PRO A 96 -3.45 18.61 1.48
N ASP A 97 -4.00 18.97 0.31
CA ASP A 97 -5.17 18.30 -0.28
C ASP A 97 -4.82 16.87 -0.75
N VAL A 98 -3.55 16.63 -1.10
CA VAL A 98 -3.02 15.35 -1.57
C VAL A 98 -1.76 14.97 -0.80
N LEU A 99 -1.78 13.81 -0.14
CA LEU A 99 -0.65 13.24 0.58
C LEU A 99 -0.10 12.04 -0.20
N ILE A 100 1.17 12.11 -0.61
CA ILE A 100 1.87 11.01 -1.30
C ILE A 100 2.90 10.42 -0.35
N LEU A 101 2.76 9.14 -0.04
CA LEU A 101 3.62 8.40 0.88
C LEU A 101 4.32 7.27 0.13
N ASP A 102 5.65 7.40 0.00
CA ASP A 102 6.48 6.38 -0.65
C ASP A 102 7.00 5.37 0.39
N GLU A 103 6.53 4.13 0.32
CA GLU A 103 6.92 3.02 1.20
C GLU A 103 6.87 3.36 2.71
N PRO A 104 5.78 3.97 3.22
CA PRO A 104 5.82 4.60 4.53
C PRO A 104 5.91 3.61 5.70
N ALA A 105 5.51 2.35 5.47
CA ALA A 105 5.55 1.27 6.46
C ALA A 105 6.91 0.56 6.53
N ASN A 106 7.82 0.83 5.60
CA ASN A 106 9.10 0.12 5.52
C ASN A 106 9.96 0.33 6.79
N GLY A 107 10.39 -0.78 7.40
CA GLY A 107 11.21 -0.77 8.61
C GLY A 107 10.46 -0.35 9.88
N LEU A 108 9.12 -0.32 9.84
CA LEU A 108 8.30 -0.17 11.04
C LEU A 108 8.04 -1.53 11.70
N ASP A 109 7.88 -1.52 13.02
CA ASP A 109 7.40 -2.66 13.78
C ASP A 109 5.87 -2.81 13.63
N PRO A 110 5.26 -3.95 14.04
CA PRO A 110 3.81 -4.14 13.90
C PRO A 110 2.95 -3.02 14.53
N PRO A 111 3.29 -2.43 15.70
CA PRO A 111 2.63 -1.24 16.21
C PRO A 111 2.77 -0.01 15.29
N GLY A 112 3.96 0.26 14.74
CA GLY A 112 4.21 1.34 13.79
C GLY A 112 3.42 1.20 12.51
N ILE A 113 3.30 -0.03 11.98
CA ILE A 113 2.45 -0.34 10.82
C ILE A 113 0.99 -0.01 11.14
N ARG A 114 0.45 -0.48 12.28
CA ARG A 114 -0.94 -0.16 12.68
C ARG A 114 -1.18 1.35 12.81
N TRP A 115 -0.22 2.08 13.38
CA TRP A 115 -0.27 3.53 13.48
C TRP A 115 -0.33 4.19 12.09
N MET A 116 0.52 3.76 11.14
CA MET A 116 0.52 4.29 9.77
C MET A 116 -0.86 4.15 9.11
N ARG A 117 -1.46 2.96 9.24
CA ARG A 117 -2.77 2.66 8.67
C ARG A 117 -3.87 3.53 9.27
N ALA A 118 -3.83 3.74 10.59
CA ALA A 118 -4.76 4.64 11.27
C ALA A 118 -4.60 6.09 10.78
N LEU A 119 -3.37 6.56 10.58
CA LEU A 119 -3.10 7.88 10.05
C LEU A 119 -3.69 8.06 8.65
N VAL A 120 -3.35 7.16 7.71
CA VAL A 120 -3.84 7.21 6.31
C VAL A 120 -5.36 7.28 6.27
N ARG A 121 -6.05 6.41 7.02
CA ARG A 121 -7.52 6.44 7.11
C ARG A 121 -8.06 7.73 7.70
N SER A 122 -7.41 8.26 8.73
CA SER A 122 -7.84 9.52 9.35
C SER A 122 -7.68 10.72 8.40
N GLU A 123 -6.65 10.71 7.57
CA GLU A 123 -6.41 11.75 6.57
C GLU A 123 -7.42 11.65 5.42
N ALA A 124 -7.70 10.44 4.93
CA ALA A 124 -8.75 10.19 3.96
C ALA A 124 -10.14 10.62 4.47
N ALA A 125 -10.47 10.29 5.73
CA ALA A 125 -11.73 10.69 6.36
C ALA A 125 -11.88 12.22 6.53
N ARG A 126 -10.78 12.98 6.49
CA ARG A 126 -10.79 14.45 6.45
C ARG A 126 -11.03 15.02 5.05
N GLY A 127 -11.25 14.17 4.05
CA GLY A 127 -11.46 14.56 2.64
C GLY A 127 -10.17 14.77 1.85
N ARG A 128 -9.01 14.34 2.38
CA ARG A 128 -7.72 14.44 1.68
C ARG A 128 -7.52 13.22 0.79
N ALA A 129 -6.96 13.40 -0.40
CA ALA A 129 -6.53 12.28 -1.22
C ALA A 129 -5.20 11.74 -0.67
N VAL A 130 -5.10 10.43 -0.40
CA VAL A 130 -3.87 9.80 0.09
C VAL A 130 -3.43 8.72 -0.90
N LEU A 131 -2.25 8.88 -1.46
CA LEU A 131 -1.60 7.89 -2.31
C LEU A 131 -0.47 7.23 -1.53
N VAL A 132 -0.53 5.91 -1.38
CA VAL A 132 0.48 5.12 -0.68
C VAL A 132 1.09 4.13 -1.67
N SER A 133 2.41 4.17 -1.85
CA SER A 133 3.13 3.04 -2.47
C SER A 133 3.49 2.02 -1.40
N SER A 134 3.34 0.74 -1.70
CA SER A 134 3.81 -0.36 -0.86
C SER A 134 4.09 -1.58 -1.71
N HIS A 135 5.19 -2.27 -1.41
CA HIS A 135 5.48 -3.61 -1.92
C HIS A 135 4.80 -4.72 -1.11
N LEU A 136 4.16 -4.40 0.01
CA LEU A 136 3.49 -5.36 0.90
C LEU A 136 1.98 -5.22 0.75
N LEU A 137 1.42 -5.95 -0.21
CA LEU A 137 0.00 -5.88 -0.58
C LEU A 137 -0.94 -6.23 0.59
N SER A 138 -0.52 -7.16 1.46
CA SER A 138 -1.19 -7.49 2.71
C SER A 138 -1.28 -6.31 3.69
N GLU A 139 -0.45 -5.28 3.54
CA GLU A 139 -0.52 -4.06 4.34
C GLU A 139 -1.48 -3.01 3.80
N VAL A 140 -1.55 -2.91 2.46
CA VAL A 140 -2.42 -1.96 1.76
C VAL A 140 -3.88 -2.37 1.89
N ALA A 141 -4.18 -3.66 1.74
CA ALA A 141 -5.54 -4.17 1.67
C ALA A 141 -6.39 -3.96 2.93
N GLN A 142 -5.75 -3.80 4.08
CA GLN A 142 -6.46 -3.52 5.34
C GLN A 142 -6.68 -2.03 5.59
N SER A 143 -6.27 -1.14 4.68
CA SER A 143 -6.05 0.28 4.97
C SER A 143 -6.60 1.24 3.92
N VAL A 144 -7.04 0.73 2.77
CA VAL A 144 -7.48 1.54 1.63
C VAL A 144 -8.84 1.09 1.12
N ASP A 145 -9.66 2.05 0.71
CA ASP A 145 -10.97 1.81 0.09
C ASP A 145 -10.81 1.58 -1.43
N ASP A 146 -9.88 2.33 -2.05
CA ASP A 146 -9.54 2.26 -3.48
C ASP A 146 -8.06 1.90 -3.69
N VAL A 147 -7.75 1.19 -4.78
CA VAL A 147 -6.40 0.84 -5.22
C VAL A 147 -6.15 1.29 -6.64
N VAL A 148 -4.90 1.69 -6.89
CA VAL A 148 -4.35 1.96 -8.23
C VAL A 148 -3.15 1.03 -8.42
N VAL A 149 -3.23 0.12 -9.40
CA VAL A 149 -2.15 -0.82 -9.75
C VAL A 149 -1.40 -0.28 -10.95
N ILE A 150 -0.09 -0.06 -10.80
CA ILE A 150 0.80 0.40 -11.88
C ILE A 150 1.90 -0.64 -12.05
N ALA A 151 2.09 -1.14 -13.27
CA ALA A 151 3.17 -2.07 -13.63
C ALA A 151 3.87 -1.60 -14.89
N HIS A 152 5.21 -1.66 -14.90
CA HIS A 152 6.04 -1.22 -16.03
C HIS A 152 5.74 0.22 -16.51
N GLY A 153 5.36 1.11 -15.58
CA GLY A 153 5.01 2.49 -15.89
C GLY A 153 3.62 2.68 -16.52
N VAL A 154 2.79 1.63 -16.57
CA VAL A 154 1.45 1.66 -17.14
C VAL A 154 0.42 1.36 -16.05
N LEU A 155 -0.68 2.12 -16.03
CA LEU A 155 -1.84 1.84 -15.18
C LEU A 155 -2.47 0.51 -15.62
N ARG A 156 -2.48 -0.48 -14.72
CA ARG A 156 -3.06 -1.81 -14.95
C ARG A 156 -4.48 -1.93 -14.39
N GLY A 157 -4.83 -1.13 -13.38
CA GLY A 157 -6.19 -1.06 -12.85
C GLY A 157 -6.36 0.03 -11.80
N SER A 158 -7.60 0.53 -11.63
CA SER A 158 -7.95 1.57 -10.65
C SER A 158 -9.42 1.49 -10.22
N GLY A 159 -9.70 1.66 -8.93
CA GLY A 159 -11.06 1.58 -8.36
C GLY A 159 -11.07 0.91 -6.97
N PRO A 160 -12.26 0.57 -6.43
CA PRO A 160 -12.37 -0.10 -5.15
C PRO A 160 -11.51 -1.35 -5.09
N LEU A 161 -10.82 -1.58 -3.97
CA LEU A 161 -9.90 -2.72 -3.79
C LEU A 161 -10.51 -4.04 -4.28
N GLU A 162 -11.77 -4.29 -3.93
CA GLU A 162 -12.56 -5.47 -4.29
C GLU A 162 -12.83 -5.59 -5.80
N SER A 163 -12.91 -4.46 -6.50
CA SER A 163 -13.17 -4.41 -7.95
C SER A 163 -11.90 -4.58 -8.78
N VAL A 164 -10.79 -3.99 -8.35
CA VAL A 164 -9.51 -3.97 -9.09
C VAL A 164 -8.79 -5.30 -8.97
N LEU A 165 -8.87 -5.95 -7.80
CA LEU A 165 -8.22 -7.24 -7.58
C LEU A 165 -9.05 -8.43 -8.09
N GLY A 166 -10.07 -8.17 -8.90
CA GLY A 166 -10.86 -9.19 -9.57
C GLY A 166 -11.77 -9.93 -8.59
N GLY A 167 -12.86 -9.27 -8.19
CA GLY A 167 -14.07 -9.90 -7.65
C GLY A 167 -13.81 -10.89 -6.51
N ALA A 168 -13.87 -10.38 -5.28
CA ALA A 168 -13.89 -11.19 -4.06
C ALA A 168 -14.96 -12.32 -4.03
N ASP A 169 -15.87 -12.37 -5.01
CA ASP A 169 -17.01 -13.30 -5.07
C ASP A 169 -16.87 -14.47 -6.06
N ALA A 170 -15.82 -14.56 -6.90
CA ALA A 170 -15.67 -15.73 -7.77
C ALA A 170 -14.96 -16.86 -7.00
N PRO A 171 -15.66 -17.93 -6.60
CA PRO A 171 -15.06 -18.97 -5.77
C PRO A 171 -13.90 -19.65 -6.53
N VAL A 172 -12.76 -19.80 -5.84
CA VAL A 172 -11.65 -20.62 -6.32
C VAL A 172 -11.63 -21.89 -5.50
N THR A 173 -11.66 -23.03 -6.18
CA THR A 173 -11.62 -24.34 -5.54
C THR A 173 -10.33 -25.06 -5.91
N ARG A 174 -9.59 -25.52 -4.90
CA ARG A 174 -8.48 -26.45 -5.09
C ARG A 174 -9.00 -27.88 -4.98
N VAL A 175 -8.67 -28.71 -5.95
CA VAL A 175 -9.07 -30.12 -5.99
C VAL A 175 -7.92 -31.02 -6.40
N ARG A 176 -7.77 -32.16 -5.71
CA ARG A 176 -6.96 -33.29 -6.18
C ARG A 176 -7.87 -34.45 -6.50
N ALA A 177 -7.68 -35.03 -7.67
CA ALA A 177 -8.48 -36.14 -8.17
C ALA A 177 -7.58 -37.31 -8.58
N ALA A 178 -8.14 -38.52 -8.53
CA ALA A 178 -7.46 -39.73 -9.03
C ALA A 178 -7.17 -39.64 -10.54
N ASP A 179 -8.00 -38.88 -11.27
CA ASP A 179 -7.83 -38.59 -12.70
C ASP A 179 -8.03 -37.08 -12.92
N ALA A 180 -6.95 -36.32 -12.67
CA ALA A 180 -6.98 -34.86 -12.74
C ALA A 180 -7.22 -34.34 -14.16
N ASP A 181 -6.64 -34.97 -15.18
CA ASP A 181 -6.81 -34.55 -16.57
C ASP A 181 -8.26 -34.68 -17.02
N ARG A 182 -8.91 -35.79 -16.67
CA ARG A 182 -10.33 -36.00 -16.97
C ARG A 182 -11.22 -35.01 -16.23
N LEU A 183 -10.97 -34.76 -14.95
CA LEU A 183 -11.74 -33.77 -14.19
C LEU A 183 -11.56 -32.35 -14.77
N ALA A 184 -10.34 -31.98 -15.15
CA ALA A 184 -10.05 -30.69 -15.75
C ALA A 184 -10.77 -30.51 -17.08
N ALA A 185 -10.84 -31.54 -17.92
CA ALA A 185 -11.60 -31.51 -19.18
C ALA A 185 -13.10 -31.26 -18.93
N LEU A 186 -13.71 -32.02 -18.02
CA LEU A 186 -15.14 -31.89 -17.67
C LEU A 186 -15.51 -30.52 -17.11
N LEU A 187 -14.64 -29.95 -16.28
CA LEU A 187 -14.84 -28.61 -15.72
C LEU A 187 -14.70 -27.51 -16.79
N ARG A 188 -13.78 -27.67 -17.74
CA ARG A 188 -13.65 -26.74 -18.88
C ARG A 188 -14.85 -26.81 -19.82
N GLU A 189 -15.43 -27.99 -20.03
CA GLU A 189 -16.69 -28.15 -20.80
C GLU A 189 -17.86 -27.38 -20.16
N ARG A 190 -17.83 -27.18 -18.84
CA ARG A 190 -18.80 -26.35 -18.10
C ARG A 190 -18.39 -24.86 -18.01
N ASN A 191 -17.44 -24.42 -18.83
CA ASN A 191 -16.92 -23.06 -18.87
C ASN A 191 -16.22 -22.60 -17.58
N HIS A 192 -15.69 -23.53 -16.76
CA HIS A 192 -14.81 -23.17 -15.66
C HIS A 192 -13.37 -23.04 -16.14
N PHE A 193 -12.64 -22.08 -15.58
CA PHE A 193 -11.20 -21.96 -15.80
C PHE A 193 -10.47 -22.91 -14.86
N VAL A 194 -9.65 -23.79 -15.44
CA VAL A 194 -8.92 -24.82 -14.69
C VAL A 194 -7.43 -24.72 -14.99
N GLU A 195 -6.64 -24.50 -13.94
CA GLU A 195 -5.17 -24.49 -13.97
C GLU A 195 -4.64 -25.63 -13.11
N ALA A 196 -3.56 -26.28 -13.57
CA ALA A 196 -2.87 -27.29 -12.78
C ALA A 196 -1.63 -26.69 -12.14
N ASP A 197 -1.36 -27.02 -10.87
CA ASP A 197 -0.11 -26.67 -10.22
C ASP A 197 0.95 -27.76 -10.41
N PRO A 198 2.23 -27.48 -10.10
CA PRO A 198 3.31 -28.46 -10.21
C PRO A 198 3.14 -29.69 -9.28
N SER A 199 2.26 -29.63 -8.28
CA SER A 199 1.93 -30.75 -7.38
C SER A 199 0.84 -31.67 -7.95
N GLY A 200 0.30 -31.36 -9.12
CA GLY A 200 -0.78 -32.10 -9.77
C GLY A 200 -2.18 -31.78 -9.22
N ALA A 201 -2.33 -30.73 -8.42
CA ALA A 201 -3.64 -30.24 -8.00
C ALA A 201 -4.22 -29.26 -9.01
N LEU A 202 -5.54 -29.24 -9.12
CA LEU A 202 -6.26 -28.31 -9.99
C LEU A 202 -6.79 -27.14 -9.18
N PHE A 203 -6.67 -25.93 -9.72
CA PHE A 203 -7.33 -24.72 -9.27
C PHE A 203 -8.44 -24.37 -10.25
N VAL A 204 -9.67 -24.36 -9.76
CA VAL A 204 -10.89 -24.13 -10.55
C VAL A 204 -11.45 -22.77 -10.18
N ARG A 205 -11.46 -21.82 -11.12
CA ARG A 205 -11.97 -20.46 -10.88
C ARG A 205 -13.42 -20.34 -11.28
N GLY A 206 -14.19 -19.62 -10.47
CA GLY A 206 -15.63 -19.45 -10.66
C GLY A 206 -16.44 -20.70 -10.34
N ALA A 207 -15.88 -21.64 -9.56
CA ALA A 207 -16.57 -22.84 -9.09
C ALA A 207 -16.35 -23.03 -7.60
N SER A 208 -17.42 -23.23 -6.84
CA SER A 208 -17.34 -23.59 -5.43
C SER A 208 -17.00 -25.08 -5.25
N PRO A 209 -16.57 -25.52 -4.06
CA PRO A 209 -16.35 -26.93 -3.77
C PRO A 209 -17.56 -27.80 -4.12
N GLU A 210 -18.77 -27.31 -3.87
CA GLU A 210 -20.02 -28.01 -4.19
C GLU A 210 -20.14 -28.27 -5.69
N VAL A 211 -19.92 -27.26 -6.53
CA VAL A 211 -19.99 -27.40 -8.00
C VAL A 211 -18.92 -28.38 -8.52
N VAL A 212 -17.69 -28.28 -8.02
CA VAL A 212 -16.61 -29.20 -8.41
C VAL A 212 -16.89 -30.63 -7.94
N GLY A 213 -17.44 -30.79 -6.74
CA GLY A 213 -17.86 -32.06 -6.18
C GLY A 213 -18.99 -32.72 -6.96
N GLU A 214 -19.98 -31.94 -7.41
CA GLU A 214 -21.08 -32.42 -8.26
C GLU A 214 -20.57 -32.96 -9.59
N VAL A 215 -19.69 -32.22 -10.28
CA VAL A 215 -19.08 -32.65 -11.55
C VAL A 215 -18.31 -33.96 -11.38
N ALA A 216 -17.50 -34.05 -10.31
CA ALA A 216 -16.73 -35.24 -10.01
C ALA A 216 -17.63 -36.45 -9.69
N ALA A 217 -18.68 -36.25 -8.90
CA ALA A 217 -19.63 -37.30 -8.53
C ALA A 217 -20.42 -37.83 -9.74
N GLU A 218 -20.93 -36.94 -10.58
CA GLU A 218 -21.67 -37.28 -11.80
C GLU A 218 -20.85 -38.17 -12.75
N HIS A 219 -19.56 -37.87 -12.88
CA HIS A 219 -18.64 -38.58 -13.78
C HIS A 219 -17.82 -39.68 -13.10
N ARG A 220 -18.09 -39.95 -11.81
CA ARG A 220 -17.43 -40.96 -10.98
C ARG A 220 -15.91 -40.77 -10.90
N VAL A 221 -15.46 -39.53 -10.77
CA VAL A 221 -14.05 -39.20 -10.52
C VAL A 221 -13.82 -39.13 -9.01
N ALA A 222 -12.93 -39.99 -8.49
CA ALA A 222 -12.59 -39.99 -7.07
C ALA A 222 -11.75 -38.75 -6.72
N LEU A 223 -12.14 -38.06 -5.65
CA LEU A 223 -11.42 -36.89 -5.12
C LEU A 223 -10.61 -37.29 -3.89
N ALA A 224 -9.35 -36.85 -3.86
CA ALA A 224 -8.46 -36.97 -2.71
C ALA A 224 -8.50 -35.71 -1.82
N GLU A 225 -8.82 -34.56 -2.40
CA GLU A 225 -8.91 -33.28 -1.70
C GLU A 225 -9.86 -32.35 -2.45
N LEU A 226 -10.64 -31.57 -1.71
CA LEU A 226 -11.56 -30.56 -2.24
C LEU A 226 -11.72 -29.43 -1.22
N VAL A 227 -11.16 -28.26 -1.52
CA VAL A 227 -11.04 -27.14 -0.57
C VAL A 227 -11.32 -25.81 -1.26
N ALA A 228 -12.11 -24.95 -0.60
CA ALA A 228 -12.25 -23.55 -1.01
C ALA A 228 -10.97 -22.78 -0.70
N VAL A 229 -10.44 -22.07 -1.69
CA VAL A 229 -9.27 -21.20 -1.54
C VAL A 229 -9.72 -19.76 -1.58
N SER A 230 -9.52 -19.03 -0.48
CA SER A 230 -9.58 -17.58 -0.47
C SER A 230 -8.36 -17.02 -1.21
N ARG A 231 -8.58 -16.32 -2.33
CA ARG A 231 -7.51 -15.65 -3.08
C ARG A 231 -6.74 -14.69 -2.18
N SER A 232 -5.42 -14.71 -2.28
CA SER A 232 -4.59 -13.66 -1.69
C SER A 232 -4.55 -12.45 -2.63
N LEU A 233 -4.40 -11.25 -2.05
CA LEU A 233 -4.26 -10.00 -2.81
C LEU A 233 -2.96 -9.98 -3.63
N GLU A 234 -2.00 -10.78 -3.21
CA GLU A 234 -0.70 -10.98 -3.85
C GLU A 234 -0.88 -11.69 -5.20
N ASP A 235 -1.71 -12.75 -5.27
CA ASP A 235 -1.98 -13.48 -6.51
C ASP A 235 -2.67 -12.61 -7.58
N ALA A 236 -3.64 -11.79 -7.16
CA ALA A 236 -4.35 -10.86 -8.06
C ALA A 236 -3.43 -9.74 -8.60
N PHE A 237 -2.48 -9.28 -7.78
CA PHE A 237 -1.48 -8.31 -8.22
C PHE A 237 -0.50 -8.91 -9.23
N PHE A 238 0.00 -10.13 -8.98
CA PHE A 238 0.92 -10.80 -9.91
C PHE A 238 0.31 -10.94 -11.31
N GLU A 239 -0.96 -11.35 -11.41
CA GLU A 239 -1.68 -11.42 -12.70
C GLU A 239 -1.76 -10.09 -13.44
N LEU A 240 -1.98 -8.99 -12.71
CA LEU A 240 -2.08 -7.65 -13.30
C LEU A 240 -0.72 -7.09 -13.71
N THR A 241 0.37 -7.55 -13.09
CA THR A 241 1.72 -7.01 -13.32
C THR A 241 2.60 -7.85 -14.25
N GLU A 242 2.37 -9.17 -14.34
CA GLU A 242 3.13 -10.09 -15.19
C GLU A 242 2.52 -10.29 -16.60
N GLY A 243 1.35 -9.68 -16.87
CA GLY A 243 0.64 -9.71 -18.15
C GLY A 243 0.99 -8.61 -19.16
#